data_AF-A0A937UHR6-F1
#
_entry.id   AF-A0A937UHR6-F1
#
_cell.length_a   1.000
_cell.length_b   1.000
_cell.length_c   1.000
_cell.angle_alpha   90.00
_cell.angle_beta   90.00
_cell.angle_gamma   90.00
#
_symmetry.space_group_name_H-M   'P 1'
#
loop_
_entity.id
_entity.type
_entity.pdbx_description
1 polymer ?
#
loop_
_entity_poly.entity_id
_entity_poly.type
_entity_poly.pdbx_seq_one_letter_code
_entity_poly.pdbx_strand_id
1 'polypeptide(L)'
;MADRVLFIGWNHPVVGREQQAMELFQKVVEFYGKLQADGRIESFEPVILAAHGGDLNRFFLLKGEAGKLAELREDDAFVQIVMEAGYWQGYRQGTGWSLSKCCHRSSQQGED
;
A
#
# COMPACT_ATOMS: atom_id res chain seq x y z
N MET A 1 -5.43 22.06 4.75
CA MET A 1 -6.77 21.46 4.59
C MET A 1 -6.60 20.35 3.57
N ALA A 2 -6.88 19.10 3.96
CA ALA A 2 -6.57 17.94 3.13
C ALA A 2 -7.39 17.98 1.83
N ASP A 3 -6.68 18.12 0.72
CA ASP A 3 -7.24 18.15 -0.62
C ASP A 3 -6.99 16.83 -1.37
N ARG A 4 -6.00 16.05 -0.91
CA ARG A 4 -5.58 14.80 -1.55
C ARG A 4 -5.31 13.68 -0.56
N VAL A 5 -5.34 12.46 -1.11
CA VAL A 5 -5.04 11.22 -0.39
C VAL A 5 -3.95 10.46 -1.11
N LEU A 6 -2.94 10.05 -0.36
CA LEU A 6 -1.94 9.09 -0.78
C LEU A 6 -2.38 7.69 -0.31
N PHE A 7 -2.71 6.83 -1.29
CA PHE A 7 -3.08 5.44 -1.08
C PHE A 7 -1.86 4.54 -1.22
N ILE A 8 -1.62 3.68 -0.23
CA ILE A 8 -0.52 2.72 -0.20
C ILE A 8 -1.10 1.36 0.16
N GLY A 9 -1.19 0.46 -0.82
CA GLY A 9 -1.80 -0.86 -0.65
C GLY A 9 -0.78 -2.00 -0.70
N TRP A 10 -1.06 -3.06 0.05
CA TRP A 10 -0.24 -4.28 0.06
C TRP A 10 -1.01 -5.55 0.38
N ASN A 11 -0.36 -6.69 0.09
CA ASN A 11 -0.87 -8.03 0.31
C ASN A 11 -0.38 -8.61 1.66
N HIS A 12 -0.75 -9.86 1.96
CA HIS A 12 -0.24 -10.59 3.11
C HIS A 12 1.29 -10.74 3.06
N PRO A 13 1.94 -10.81 4.25
CA PRO A 13 3.35 -11.18 4.34
C PRO A 13 3.61 -12.51 3.65
N VAL A 14 4.82 -12.67 3.09
CA VAL A 14 5.29 -13.99 2.64
C VAL A 14 5.37 -14.91 3.86
N VAL A 15 4.99 -16.18 3.66
CA VAL A 15 5.07 -17.20 4.72
C VAL A 15 6.48 -17.27 5.29
N GLY A 16 6.60 -17.24 6.62
CA GLY A 16 7.88 -17.22 7.34
C GLY A 16 8.54 -15.84 7.47
N ARG A 17 7.88 -14.78 7.01
CA ARG A 17 8.33 -13.37 7.14
C ARG A 17 7.36 -12.50 7.93
N GLU A 18 6.44 -13.13 8.67
CA GLU A 18 5.35 -12.45 9.39
C GLU A 18 5.90 -11.51 10.47
N GLN A 19 6.97 -11.90 11.16
CA GLN A 19 7.58 -11.09 12.21
C GLN A 19 8.25 -9.83 11.63
N GLN A 20 9.03 -9.97 10.57
CA GLN A 20 9.67 -8.85 9.88
C GLN A 20 8.63 -7.90 9.28
N ALA A 21 7.54 -8.43 8.73
CA ALA A 21 6.44 -7.61 8.23
C ALA A 21 5.74 -6.83 9.35
N MET A 22 5.61 -7.42 10.55
CA MET A 22 5.06 -6.74 11.72
C MET A 22 5.99 -5.63 12.23
N GLU A 23 7.29 -5.89 12.31
CA GLU A 23 8.30 -4.90 12.70
C GLU A 23 8.31 -3.71 11.73
N LEU A 24 8.26 -3.99 10.42
CA LEU A 24 8.14 -2.94 9.41
C LEU A 24 6.84 -2.15 9.58
N PHE A 25 5.70 -2.81 9.83
CA PHE A 25 4.43 -2.12 10.04
C PHE A 25 4.50 -1.15 11.24
N GLN A 26 5.10 -1.56 12.34
CA GLN A 26 5.30 -0.69 13.51
C GLN A 26 6.18 0.51 13.18
N LYS A 27 7.30 0.28 12.47
CA LYS A 27 8.20 1.34 11.99
C LYS A 27 7.47 2.34 11.09
N VAL A 28 6.60 1.87 10.19
CA VAL A 28 5.80 2.73 9.30
C VAL A 28 4.79 3.56 10.09
N VAL A 29 4.07 2.95 11.04
CA VAL A 29 3.09 3.66 11.88
C VAL A 29 3.78 4.75 12.72
N GLU A 30 4.96 4.46 13.28
CA GLU A 30 5.74 5.47 14.01
C GLU A 30 6.20 6.60 13.09
N PHE A 31 6.68 6.27 11.88
CA PHE A 31 7.09 7.25 10.88
C PHE A 31 5.93 8.17 10.48
N TYR A 32 4.75 7.63 10.17
CA TYR A 32 3.58 8.45 9.85
C TYR A 32 3.06 9.26 11.04
N GLY A 33 3.16 8.73 12.26
CA GLY A 33 2.88 9.48 13.48
C GLY A 33 3.76 10.72 13.62
N LYS A 34 5.06 10.62 13.31
CA LYS A 34 5.99 11.76 13.28
C LYS A 34 5.61 12.77 12.20
N LEU A 35 5.32 12.31 10.98
CA LEU A 35 4.88 13.20 9.90
C LEU A 35 3.59 13.95 10.24
N GLN A 36 2.67 13.31 10.96
CA GLN A 36 1.44 13.95 11.43
C GLN A 36 1.73 15.01 12.49
N ALA A 37 2.60 14.70 13.47
CA ALA A 37 3.01 15.65 14.50
C ALA A 37 3.74 16.87 13.92
N ASP A 38 4.56 16.65 12.88
CA ASP A 38 5.29 17.69 12.16
C ASP A 38 4.40 18.50 11.19
N GLY A 39 3.12 18.13 11.04
CA GLY A 39 2.19 18.79 10.12
C GLY A 39 2.51 18.60 8.63
N ARG A 40 3.34 17.59 8.30
CA ARG A 40 3.60 17.16 6.91
C ARG A 40 2.39 16.43 6.32
N ILE A 41 1.65 15.70 7.15
CA ILE A 41 0.35 15.10 6.81
C ILE A 41 -0.70 15.54 7.83
N GLU A 42 -1.97 15.50 7.45
CA GLU A 42 -3.08 15.85 8.37
C GLU A 42 -3.54 14.64 9.16
N SER A 43 -3.65 13.48 8.50
CA SER A 43 -3.98 12.22 9.15
C SER A 43 -3.53 11.01 8.35
N PHE A 44 -3.46 9.87 9.01
CA PHE A 44 -3.29 8.57 8.36
C PHE A 44 -4.22 7.53 8.97
N GLU A 45 -4.68 6.58 8.15
CA GLU A 45 -5.59 5.52 8.55
C GLU A 45 -5.05 4.17 8.08
N PRO A 46 -4.67 3.25 9.00
CA PRO A 46 -4.44 1.85 8.67
C PRO A 46 -5.76 1.12 8.48
N VAL A 47 -5.92 0.44 7.34
CA VAL A 47 -7.10 -0.37 7.05
C VAL A 47 -6.69 -1.81 6.72
N ILE A 48 -7.36 -2.76 7.37
CA ILE A 48 -7.24 -4.19 7.11
C ILE A 48 -8.56 -4.63 6.49
N LEU A 49 -8.50 -5.20 5.29
CA LEU A 49 -9.67 -5.69 4.59
C LEU A 49 -10.02 -7.10 5.07
N ALA A 50 -11.33 -7.39 5.08
CA ALA A 50 -11.82 -8.75 5.24
C ALA A 50 -11.42 -9.60 4.04
N ALA A 51 -11.53 -10.93 4.18
CA ALA A 51 -11.28 -11.85 3.08
C ALA A 51 -12.13 -11.47 1.86
N HIS A 52 -11.45 -11.28 0.74
CA HIS A 52 -12.04 -10.91 -0.54
C HIS A 52 -11.22 -11.56 -1.65
N GLY A 53 -11.78 -11.71 -2.85
CA GLY A 53 -11.14 -12.46 -3.94
C GLY A 53 -9.97 -11.74 -4.62
N GLY A 54 -9.35 -10.76 -3.97
CA GLY A 54 -8.29 -9.94 -4.53
C GLY A 54 -7.00 -9.96 -3.70
N ASP A 55 -5.98 -9.31 -4.25
CA ASP A 55 -4.62 -9.35 -3.71
C ASP A 55 -4.32 -8.15 -2.80
N LEU A 56 -5.27 -7.21 -2.67
CA LEU A 56 -5.15 -6.01 -1.84
C LEU A 56 -5.73 -6.29 -0.46
N ASN A 57 -4.92 -6.74 0.49
CA ASN A 57 -5.44 -7.14 1.80
C ASN A 57 -5.35 -6.04 2.86
N ARG A 58 -4.45 -5.08 2.68
CA ARG A 58 -4.21 -3.99 3.63
C ARG A 58 -3.83 -2.73 2.89
N PHE A 59 -4.16 -1.57 3.45
CA PHE A 59 -3.70 -0.30 2.92
C PHE A 59 -3.62 0.79 3.99
N PHE A 60 -2.83 1.81 3.70
CA PHE A 60 -2.81 3.08 4.41
C PHE A 60 -3.46 4.15 3.54
N LEU A 61 -4.25 5.01 4.16
CA LEU A 61 -4.70 6.28 3.57
C LEU A 61 -4.01 7.42 4.30
N LEU A 62 -3.18 8.18 3.60
CA LEU A 62 -2.56 9.40 4.14
C LEU A 62 -3.29 10.61 3.55
N LYS A 63 -3.87 11.46 4.40
CA LYS A 63 -4.60 12.66 4.00
C LYS A 63 -3.72 13.88 4.24
N GLY A 64 -3.67 14.78 3.28
CA GLY A 64 -2.86 15.99 3.40
C GLY A 64 -2.98 16.89 2.18
N GLU A 65 -2.12 17.92 2.18
CA GLU A 65 -1.98 18.84 1.06
C GLU A 65 -1.17 18.21 -0.07
N ALA A 66 -1.60 18.41 -1.32
CA ALA A 66 -0.96 17.87 -2.51
C ALA A 66 0.56 18.05 -2.59
N GLY A 67 1.07 19.26 -2.30
CA GLY A 67 2.49 19.55 -2.37
C GLY A 67 3.30 18.74 -1.35
N LYS A 68 2.83 18.72 -0.10
CA LYS A 68 3.45 17.93 0.98
C LYS A 68 3.41 16.43 0.71
N LEU A 69 2.32 15.93 0.14
CA LEU A 69 2.21 14.52 -0.25
C LEU A 69 3.09 14.16 -1.44
N ALA A 70 3.35 15.10 -2.35
CA ALA A 70 4.30 14.90 -3.45
C ALA A 70 5.74 14.84 -2.91
N GLU A 71 6.13 15.79 -2.06
CA GLU A 71 7.42 15.80 -1.38
C GLU A 71 7.64 14.51 -0.55
N LEU A 72 6.60 14.03 0.14
CA LEU A 72 6.67 12.78 0.89
C LEU A 72 6.98 11.57 0.01
N ARG A 73 6.50 11.53 -1.25
CA ARG A 73 6.80 10.42 -2.17
C ARG A 73 8.27 10.39 -2.59
N GLU A 74 8.92 11.54 -2.57
CA GLU A 74 10.33 11.71 -2.95
C GLU A 74 11.27 11.64 -1.74
N ASP A 75 10.73 11.63 -0.52
CA ASP A 75 11.48 11.53 0.72
C ASP A 75 12.24 10.19 0.81
N ASP A 76 13.55 10.25 1.03
CA ASP A 76 14.41 9.07 1.08
C ASP A 76 13.94 8.04 2.12
N ALA A 77 13.46 8.49 3.28
CA ALA A 77 12.98 7.58 4.33
C ALA A 77 11.71 6.85 3.89
N PHE A 78 10.81 7.55 3.20
CA PHE A 78 9.62 6.95 2.61
C PHE A 78 9.99 5.94 1.51
N VAL A 79 10.90 6.31 0.61
CA VAL A 79 11.38 5.42 -0.46
C VAL A 79 11.99 4.15 0.12
N GLN A 80 12.84 4.26 1.14
CA GLN A 80 13.45 3.10 1.82
C GLN A 80 12.39 2.18 2.44
N ILE A 81 11.38 2.74 3.10
CA ILE A 81 10.25 1.95 3.66
C ILE A 81 9.51 1.19 2.57
N VAL A 82 9.23 1.84 1.43
CA VAL A 82 8.54 1.20 0.30
C VAL A 82 9.39 0.09 -0.32
N MET A 83 10.70 0.30 -0.46
CA MET A 83 11.62 -0.74 -0.93
C MET A 83 11.67 -1.92 0.05
N GLU A 84 11.80 -1.67 1.34
CA GLU A 84 11.83 -2.68 2.40
C GLU A 84 10.52 -3.49 2.42
N ALA A 85 9.36 -2.82 2.26
CA ALA A 85 8.06 -3.48 2.15
C ALA A 85 8.00 -4.51 1.01
N GLY A 86 8.64 -4.21 -0.12
CA GLY A 86 8.72 -5.12 -1.26
C GLY A 86 9.45 -6.45 -0.99
N TYR A 87 10.31 -6.52 0.03
CA TYR A 87 11.02 -7.75 0.37
C TYR A 87 10.21 -8.70 1.26
N TRP A 88 9.33 -8.16 2.11
CA TRP A 88 8.62 -8.93 3.14
C TRP A 88 7.20 -9.28 2.74
N GLN A 89 6.60 -8.46 1.89
CA GLN A 89 5.25 -8.61 1.39
C GLN A 89 5.41 -9.17 -0.01
N GLY A 90 4.78 -10.31 -0.34
CA GLY A 90 5.05 -11.09 -1.55
C GLY A 90 4.85 -10.28 -2.84
N TYR A 91 5.86 -9.50 -3.21
CA TYR A 91 5.81 -8.55 -4.30
C TYR A 91 6.03 -9.31 -5.60
N ARG A 92 4.95 -9.88 -6.14
CA ARG A 92 4.86 -10.07 -7.58
C ARG A 92 4.61 -8.67 -8.16
N GLN A 93 5.64 -8.05 -8.74
CA GLN A 93 5.58 -6.77 -9.45
C GLN A 93 4.27 -6.67 -10.27
N GLY A 94 3.39 -5.77 -9.85
CA GLY A 94 2.12 -5.45 -10.50
C GLY A 94 1.93 -3.94 -10.53
N THR A 95 2.94 -3.21 -11.04
CA THR A 95 2.74 -1.82 -11.45
C THR A 95 1.72 -1.79 -12.59
N GLY A 96 0.52 -1.30 -12.29
CA GLY A 96 -0.50 -0.94 -13.27
C GLY A 96 -1.39 -2.08 -13.75
N TRP A 97 -2.55 -2.25 -13.12
CA TRP A 97 -3.70 -2.87 -13.78
C TRP A 97 -4.72 -1.79 -14.15
N SER A 98 -4.65 -1.39 -15.41
CA SER A 98 -5.78 -0.76 -16.10
C SER A 98 -6.94 -1.75 -16.11
N LEU A 99 -8.09 -1.29 -15.64
CA LEU A 99 -9.30 -2.05 -15.31
C LEU A 99 -10.07 -2.57 -16.55
N SER A 100 -9.39 -2.95 -17.65
CA SER A 100 -10.05 -3.26 -18.93
C SER A 100 -10.05 -4.74 -19.35
N LYS A 101 -9.31 -5.65 -18.72
CA LYS A 101 -9.19 -7.05 -19.20
C LYS A 101 -9.72 -8.14 -18.26
N CYS A 102 -10.76 -7.85 -17.47
CA CYS A 102 -11.45 -8.90 -16.70
C CYS A 102 -12.51 -9.69 -17.51
N CYS A 103 -12.86 -9.27 -18.74
CA CYS A 103 -14.05 -9.80 -19.42
C CYS A 103 -13.80 -10.69 -20.67
N HIS A 104 -12.61 -11.28 -20.87
CA HIS A 104 -12.35 -12.04 -22.11
C HIS A 104 -11.75 -13.44 -21.93
N ARG A 105 -11.90 -14.06 -20.75
CA ARG A 105 -11.39 -15.42 -20.49
C ARG A 105 -12.41 -16.32 -19.79
N SER A 106 -13.66 -16.28 -20.24
CA SER A 106 -14.71 -17.19 -19.73
C SER A 106 -15.58 -17.84 -20.82
N SER A 107 -15.21 -17.72 -22.11
CA SER A 107 -16.08 -18.18 -23.22
C SER A 107 -15.44 -19.20 -24.19
N GLN A 108 -14.36 -19.90 -23.83
CA GLN A 108 -13.73 -20.91 -24.73
C GLN A 108 -13.40 -22.27 -24.08
N GLN A 109 -14.20 -22.73 -23.12
CA GLN A 109 -14.17 -24.15 -22.73
C GLN A 109 -15.60 -24.67 -22.62
N GLY A 110 -16.06 -25.34 -23.67
CA GLY A 110 -17.38 -25.95 -23.74
C GLY A 110 -17.81 -26.30 -25.15
N GLU A 111 -16.99 -27.06 -25.90
CA GLU A 111 -17.41 -27.88 -27.04
C GLU A 111 -16.46 -29.08 -27.10
N ASP A 112 -16.92 -30.22 -26.58
CA ASP A 112 -16.65 -31.60 -27.01
C ASP A 112 -17.74 -32.50 -26.40
#